data_AF-A0A519MHA9-F1
#
_entry.id   AF-A0A519MHA9-F1
#
_cell.length_a   1.000
_cell.length_b   1.000
_cell.length_c   1.000
_cell.angle_alpha   90.00
_cell.angle_beta   90.00
_cell.angle_gamma   90.00
#
_symmetry.space_group_name_H-M   'P 1'
#
loop_
_entity.id
_entity.type
_entity.pdbx_description
1 polymer ?
#
loop_
_entity_poly.entity_id
_entity_poly.type
_entity_poly.pdbx_seq_one_letter_code
_entity_poly.pdbx_strand_id
1 'polypeptide(L)'
;MKKLLRFLLVAWSLAPLVGYAQTIPAVPATAPASLSGTALRDWLRTNWYDPYRRELSYADARAKMYNYADNYSNTVTCVYSGYTETVPYNFAGTSTGVVQSINCEHSIPQSWFKETVRMRSDMHHLYPTYIQWNSNRGSDPFAEIPDSQ
;
A
#
# COMPACT_ATOMS: atom_id res chain seq x y z
N MET A 1 6.44 -42.89 -42.36
CA MET A 1 6.36 -42.40 -40.96
C MET A 1 6.80 -40.94 -40.74
N LYS A 2 7.34 -40.21 -41.73
CA LYS A 2 7.77 -38.79 -41.55
C LYS A 2 6.77 -37.72 -42.03
N LYS A 3 5.65 -38.10 -42.66
CA LYS A 3 4.63 -37.14 -43.15
C LYS A 3 3.45 -36.93 -42.20
N LEU A 4 3.28 -37.79 -41.19
CA LEU A 4 2.19 -37.68 -40.21
C LEU A 4 2.47 -36.68 -39.08
N LEU A 5 3.74 -36.26 -38.92
CA LEU A 5 4.16 -35.37 -37.82
C LEU A 5 4.06 -33.87 -38.15
N ARG A 6 3.79 -33.51 -39.42
CA ARG A 6 3.71 -32.09 -39.82
C ARG A 6 2.33 -31.46 -39.63
N PHE A 7 1.28 -32.25 -39.45
CA PHE A 7 -0.08 -31.73 -39.21
C PHE A 7 -0.39 -31.48 -37.74
N LEU A 8 0.41 -32.02 -36.81
CA LEU A 8 0.22 -31.82 -35.37
C LEU A 8 0.80 -30.49 -34.85
N LEU A 9 1.65 -29.82 -35.64
CA LEU A 9 2.29 -28.55 -35.22
C LEU A 9 1.49 -27.29 -35.56
N VAL A 10 0.46 -27.39 -36.40
CA VAL A 10 -0.37 -26.22 -36.78
C VAL A 10 -1.58 -26.05 -35.85
N ALA A 11 -2.07 -27.15 -35.26
CA ALA A 11 -3.25 -27.15 -34.38
C ALA A 11 -3.01 -26.56 -32.98
N TRP A 12 -1.77 -26.30 -32.58
CA TRP A 12 -1.40 -25.67 -31.30
C TRP A 12 -1.12 -24.17 -31.40
N SER A 13 -1.44 -23.53 -32.53
CA SER A 13 -1.20 -22.10 -32.74
C SER A 13 -2.43 -21.20 -32.48
N LEU A 14 -3.59 -21.78 -32.15
CA LEU A 14 -4.77 -21.02 -31.72
C LEU A 14 -5.15 -21.40 -30.28
N ALA A 15 -4.26 -21.12 -29.32
CA ALA A 15 -4.73 -20.84 -27.98
C ALA A 15 -5.28 -19.41 -28.00
N PRO A 16 -6.59 -19.18 -27.77
CA PRO A 16 -7.08 -17.82 -27.62
C PRO A 16 -6.31 -17.18 -26.48
N LEU A 17 -5.66 -16.05 -26.77
CA LEU A 17 -5.26 -15.08 -25.75
C LEU A 17 -6.55 -14.67 -25.03
N VAL A 18 -6.89 -15.39 -23.96
CA VAL A 18 -7.89 -14.96 -23.01
C VAL A 18 -7.25 -13.78 -22.28
N GLY A 19 -7.42 -12.59 -22.85
CA GLY A 19 -7.13 -11.36 -22.15
C GLY A 19 -8.02 -11.33 -20.91
N TYR A 20 -7.42 -11.40 -19.73
CA TYR A 20 -8.13 -11.09 -18.50
C TYR A 20 -8.48 -9.59 -18.56
N ALA A 21 -9.69 -9.28 -19.02
CA ALA A 21 -10.23 -7.94 -18.84
C ALA A 21 -10.27 -7.68 -17.34
N GLN A 22 -9.56 -6.65 -16.87
CA GLN A 22 -9.70 -6.19 -15.50
C GLN A 22 -11.14 -5.70 -15.33
N THR A 23 -11.97 -6.47 -14.65
CA THR A 23 -13.28 -6.01 -14.24
C THR A 23 -13.06 -4.97 -13.14
N ILE A 24 -13.48 -3.73 -13.38
CA ILE A 24 -13.58 -2.75 -12.31
C ILE A 24 -14.62 -3.32 -11.34
N PRO A 25 -14.28 -3.57 -10.07
CA PRO A 25 -15.26 -4.00 -9.09
C PRO A 25 -16.42 -3.01 -9.08
N ALA A 26 -17.66 -3.48 -8.97
CA ALA A 26 -18.80 -2.59 -8.81
C ALA A 26 -18.55 -1.70 -7.59
N VAL A 27 -18.32 -0.41 -7.83
CA VAL A 27 -18.12 0.57 -6.77
C VAL A 27 -19.49 0.92 -6.16
N PRO A 28 -19.56 1.23 -4.87
CA PRO A 28 -20.80 1.64 -4.24
C PRO A 28 -21.35 2.91 -4.90
N ALA A 29 -22.64 3.17 -4.69
CA ALA A 29 -23.27 4.40 -5.18
C ALA A 29 -22.53 5.66 -4.69
N THR A 30 -22.72 6.78 -5.37
CA THR A 30 -22.26 8.08 -4.87
C THR A 30 -23.08 8.49 -3.65
N ALA A 31 -22.45 9.13 -2.67
CA ALA A 31 -23.16 9.67 -1.51
C ALA A 31 -24.19 10.74 -1.95
N PRO A 32 -25.39 10.79 -1.34
CA PRO A 32 -26.34 11.85 -1.61
C PRO A 32 -25.74 13.24 -1.33
N ALA A 33 -25.89 14.17 -2.27
CA ALA A 33 -25.29 15.50 -2.20
C ALA A 33 -25.75 16.36 -1.01
N SER A 34 -26.87 15.98 -0.37
CA SER A 34 -27.42 16.66 0.81
C SER A 34 -26.74 16.23 2.12
N LEU A 35 -25.93 15.18 2.13
CA LEU A 35 -25.26 14.72 3.34
C LEU A 35 -24.01 15.54 3.63
N SER A 36 -23.82 15.92 4.90
CA SER A 36 -22.59 16.55 5.39
C SER A 36 -22.22 16.01 6.77
N GLY A 37 -20.99 16.31 7.20
CA GLY A 37 -20.49 16.01 8.55
C GLY A 37 -20.70 14.56 8.97
N THR A 38 -21.30 14.35 10.15
CA THR A 38 -21.58 13.03 10.72
C THR A 38 -22.45 12.16 9.81
N ALA A 39 -23.49 12.72 9.20
CA ALA A 39 -24.39 11.95 8.34
C ALA A 39 -23.68 11.44 7.08
N LEU A 40 -22.83 12.28 6.47
CA LEU A 40 -21.99 11.87 5.34
C LEU A 40 -20.98 10.79 5.76
N ARG A 41 -20.29 11.00 6.89
CA ARG A 41 -19.31 10.03 7.41
C ARG A 41 -19.93 8.66 7.65
N ASP A 42 -21.11 8.62 8.28
CA ASP A 42 -21.76 7.36 8.60
C ASP A 42 -22.27 6.68 7.33
N TRP A 43 -22.80 7.44 6.37
CA TRP A 43 -23.16 6.92 5.05
C TRP A 43 -21.96 6.32 4.31
N LEU A 44 -20.82 7.03 4.26
CA LEU A 44 -19.58 6.53 3.66
C LEU A 44 -19.06 5.30 4.39
N ARG A 45 -19.14 5.27 5.73
CA ARG A 45 -18.73 4.09 6.50
C ARG A 45 -19.54 2.86 6.09
N THR A 46 -20.86 2.98 6.08
CA THR A 46 -21.76 1.86 5.78
C THR A 46 -21.64 1.39 4.33
N ASN A 47 -21.52 2.32 3.37
CA ASN A 47 -21.60 1.98 1.95
C ASN A 47 -20.24 1.76 1.29
N TRP A 48 -19.19 2.46 1.73
CA TRP A 48 -17.86 2.42 1.12
C TRP A 48 -16.79 1.74 1.95
N TYR A 49 -16.92 1.75 3.29
CA TYR A 49 -15.87 1.23 4.15
C TYR A 49 -16.16 -0.18 4.66
N ASP A 50 -17.24 -0.39 5.42
CA ASP A 50 -17.49 -1.65 6.12
C ASP A 50 -17.59 -2.91 5.23
N PRO A 51 -18.23 -2.86 4.04
CA PRO A 51 -18.32 -4.04 3.17
C PRO A 51 -17.03 -4.37 2.41
N TYR A 52 -16.15 -3.38 2.22
CA TYR A 52 -14.98 -3.49 1.33
C TYR A 52 -13.65 -3.43 2.05
N ARG A 53 -13.65 -3.06 3.33
CA ARG A 53 -12.44 -2.95 4.14
C ARG A 53 -11.70 -4.28 4.18
N ARG A 54 -10.37 -4.19 4.10
CA ARG A 54 -9.47 -5.32 4.33
C ARG A 54 -8.49 -4.91 5.41
N GLU A 55 -8.52 -5.63 6.53
CA GLU A 55 -7.57 -5.41 7.61
C GLU A 55 -6.32 -6.25 7.35
N LEU A 56 -5.17 -5.59 7.24
CA LEU A 56 -3.88 -6.25 7.10
C LEU A 56 -3.27 -6.49 8.49
N SER A 57 -2.38 -7.47 8.60
CA SER A 57 -1.46 -7.48 9.73
C SER A 57 -0.46 -6.32 9.60
N TYR A 58 0.12 -5.88 10.72
CA TYR A 58 1.15 -4.83 10.68
C TYR A 58 2.42 -5.26 9.92
N ALA A 59 2.74 -6.56 9.91
CA ALA A 59 3.82 -7.10 9.10
C ALA A 59 3.50 -7.02 7.60
N ASP A 60 2.29 -7.41 7.20
CA ASP A 60 1.86 -7.36 5.80
C ASP A 60 1.83 -5.93 5.28
N ALA A 61 1.29 -4.98 6.04
CA ALA A 61 1.24 -3.58 5.63
C ALA A 61 2.64 -3.01 5.33
N ARG A 62 3.61 -3.27 6.22
CA ARG A 62 5.01 -2.85 6.01
C ARG A 62 5.69 -3.58 4.87
N ALA A 63 5.47 -4.88 4.73
CA ALA A 63 6.03 -5.64 3.61
C ALA A 63 5.53 -5.08 2.28
N LYS A 64 4.22 -4.82 2.17
CA LYS A 64 3.62 -4.18 1.01
C LYS A 64 4.20 -2.78 0.74
N MET A 65 4.37 -1.98 1.78
CA MET A 65 4.99 -0.65 1.72
C MET A 65 6.39 -0.71 1.09
N TYR A 66 7.30 -1.52 1.65
CA TYR A 66 8.70 -1.57 1.19
C TYR A 66 8.89 -2.28 -0.15
N ASN A 67 8.09 -3.30 -0.46
CA ASN A 67 8.31 -4.12 -1.66
C ASN A 67 7.62 -3.56 -2.91
N TYR A 68 6.53 -2.79 -2.76
CA TYR A 68 5.82 -2.27 -3.92
C TYR A 68 5.18 -0.89 -3.76
N ALA A 69 4.53 -0.55 -2.64
CA ALA A 69 3.68 0.64 -2.59
C ALA A 69 4.49 1.94 -2.59
N ASP A 70 5.57 1.96 -1.82
CA ASP A 70 6.54 3.07 -1.76
C ASP A 70 7.88 2.71 -2.41
N ASN A 71 7.85 1.70 -3.28
CA ASN A 71 9.01 1.27 -4.05
C ASN A 71 8.88 1.79 -5.48
N TYR A 72 9.66 2.81 -5.79
CA TYR A 72 9.68 3.44 -7.11
C TYR A 72 11.00 3.12 -7.79
N SER A 73 10.93 2.45 -8.94
CA SER A 73 12.12 2.08 -9.73
C SER A 73 13.18 1.31 -8.92
N ASN A 74 12.74 0.30 -8.16
CA ASN A 74 13.59 -0.52 -7.26
C ASN A 74 14.26 0.29 -6.13
N THR A 75 13.64 1.38 -5.69
CA THR A 75 14.17 2.25 -4.66
C THR A 75 13.07 2.60 -3.67
N VAL A 76 13.37 2.43 -2.37
CA VAL A 76 12.54 2.97 -1.29
C VAL A 76 13.19 4.26 -0.80
N THR A 77 12.41 5.34 -0.76
CA THR A 77 12.87 6.66 -0.30
C THR A 77 12.19 7.03 1.01
N CYS A 78 12.98 7.42 1.99
CA CYS A 78 12.50 7.82 3.30
C CYS A 78 11.91 9.24 3.30
N VAL A 79 10.81 9.40 4.04
CA VAL A 79 10.34 10.73 4.46
C VAL A 79 11.38 11.40 5.37
N TYR A 80 11.26 12.72 5.50
CA TYR A 80 12.15 13.63 6.24
C TYR A 80 13.58 13.75 5.66
N SER A 81 14.26 12.63 5.41
CA SER A 81 15.67 12.57 4.98
C SER A 81 15.91 12.55 3.49
N GLY A 82 14.98 11.97 2.73
CA GLY A 82 15.29 11.51 1.38
C GLY A 82 16.34 10.39 1.35
N TYR A 83 16.67 9.76 2.48
CA TYR A 83 17.55 8.57 2.52
C TYR A 83 16.93 7.46 1.67
N THR A 84 17.76 6.75 0.91
CA THR A 84 17.27 5.72 -0.02
C THR A 84 17.95 4.39 0.19
N GLU A 85 17.21 3.31 -0.03
CA GLU A 85 17.77 1.97 -0.19
C GLU A 85 17.30 1.34 -1.50
N THR A 86 18.20 0.61 -2.15
CA THR A 86 17.87 -0.21 -3.32
C THR A 86 17.13 -1.45 -2.87
N VAL A 87 15.86 -1.55 -3.24
CA VAL A 87 14.98 -2.66 -2.91
C VAL A 87 14.35 -3.15 -4.21
N PRO A 88 14.62 -4.38 -4.67
CA PRO A 88 13.96 -4.90 -5.87
C PRO A 88 12.44 -4.86 -5.73
N TYR A 89 11.76 -4.27 -6.72
CA TYR A 89 10.31 -4.21 -6.76
C TYR A 89 9.72 -5.62 -6.79
N ASN A 90 8.82 -5.92 -5.87
CA ASN A 90 8.16 -7.20 -5.79
C ASN A 90 6.73 -7.06 -5.26
N PHE A 91 5.76 -7.05 -6.17
CA PHE A 91 4.34 -6.96 -5.82
C PHE A 91 3.86 -8.12 -4.90
N ALA A 92 4.48 -9.29 -5.01
CA ALA A 92 4.17 -10.46 -4.19
C ALA A 92 5.03 -10.56 -2.91
N GLY A 93 5.88 -9.56 -2.65
CA GLY A 93 6.78 -9.53 -1.51
C GLY A 93 6.04 -9.50 -0.17
N THR A 94 6.49 -10.35 0.75
CA THR A 94 5.92 -10.48 2.11
C THR A 94 6.94 -10.20 3.22
N SER A 95 8.21 -9.99 2.86
CA SER A 95 9.28 -9.73 3.83
C SER A 95 9.36 -8.24 4.17
N THR A 96 9.51 -7.95 5.46
CA THR A 96 9.84 -6.59 5.94
C THR A 96 11.35 -6.36 6.03
N GLY A 97 12.16 -7.42 5.99
CA GLY A 97 13.62 -7.36 6.09
C GLY A 97 14.32 -7.08 4.76
N VAL A 98 13.61 -6.49 3.79
CA VAL A 98 14.19 -6.06 2.50
C VAL A 98 14.88 -4.70 2.61
N VAL A 99 14.73 -4.02 3.74
CA VAL A 99 15.40 -2.78 4.10
C VAL A 99 16.25 -2.97 5.36
N GLN A 100 17.33 -2.20 5.51
CA GLN A 100 18.31 -2.34 6.59
C GLN A 100 18.24 -1.20 7.61
N SER A 101 18.25 0.05 7.14
CA SER A 101 18.31 1.28 7.94
C SER A 101 17.00 2.07 7.89
N ILE A 102 15.94 1.46 7.35
CA ILE A 102 14.60 2.03 7.23
C ILE A 102 13.66 1.35 8.22
N ASN A 103 12.89 2.18 8.95
CA ASN A 103 11.75 1.78 9.75
C ASN A 103 10.44 2.31 9.15
N CYS A 104 9.32 1.91 9.76
CA CYS A 104 7.99 2.41 9.44
C CYS A 104 7.66 3.60 10.34
N GLU A 105 7.44 4.76 9.74
CA GLU A 105 6.87 5.94 10.37
C GLU A 105 5.36 5.77 10.45
N HIS A 106 4.77 6.18 11.58
CA HIS A 106 3.33 6.42 11.70
C HIS A 106 3.10 7.92 11.80
N SER A 107 2.61 8.56 10.72
CA SER A 107 2.36 10.01 10.77
C SER A 107 1.33 10.38 11.85
N ILE A 108 0.37 9.48 12.11
CA ILE A 108 -0.44 9.47 13.34
C ILE A 108 0.16 8.42 14.30
N PRO A 109 0.84 8.82 15.40
CA PRO A 109 1.56 7.88 16.26
C PRO A 109 0.67 6.76 16.81
N GLN A 110 1.19 5.52 16.82
CA GLN A 110 0.42 4.35 17.27
C GLN A 110 -0.09 4.42 18.72
N SER A 111 0.60 5.21 19.57
CA SER A 111 0.19 5.47 20.95
C SER A 111 -1.12 6.25 21.04
N TRP A 112 -1.48 7.06 20.03
CA TRP A 112 -2.68 7.89 20.03
C TRP A 112 -3.97 7.07 19.84
N PHE A 113 -3.85 5.83 19.34
CA PHE A 113 -4.98 4.94 19.08
C PHE A 113 -4.83 3.55 19.72
N LYS A 114 -4.04 3.46 20.79
CA LYS A 114 -3.84 2.23 21.58
C LYS A 114 -3.37 1.04 20.72
N GLU A 115 -2.58 1.33 19.68
CA GLU A 115 -2.07 0.32 18.74
C GLU A 115 -3.14 -0.57 18.10
N THR A 116 -4.38 -0.08 18.00
CA THR A 116 -5.49 -0.81 17.35
C THR A 116 -5.04 -1.29 15.97
N VAL A 117 -5.02 -2.62 15.74
CA VAL A 117 -4.40 -3.25 14.56
C VAL A 117 -4.84 -2.58 13.27
N ARG A 118 -6.15 -2.35 13.10
CA ARG A 118 -6.72 -1.63 11.97
C ARG A 118 -6.02 -0.32 11.65
N MET A 119 -5.82 0.51 12.66
CA MET A 119 -5.20 1.82 12.49
C MET A 119 -3.70 1.64 12.33
N ARG A 120 -3.10 0.72 13.09
CA ARG A 120 -1.66 0.43 13.02
C ARG A 120 -1.21 -0.08 11.64
N SER A 121 -2.05 -0.83 10.93
CA SER A 121 -1.75 -1.41 9.62
C SER A 121 -2.36 -0.67 8.42
N ASP A 122 -3.04 0.45 8.66
CA ASP A 122 -3.57 1.30 7.60
C ASP A 122 -2.41 1.96 6.84
N MET A 123 -2.17 1.54 5.60
CA MET A 123 -1.03 2.02 4.81
C MET A 123 -1.13 3.51 4.42
N HIS A 124 -2.29 4.16 4.57
CA HIS A 124 -2.45 5.56 4.20
C HIS A 124 -1.68 6.54 5.10
N HIS A 125 -1.18 6.09 6.24
CA HIS A 125 -0.41 6.92 7.18
C HIS A 125 0.89 6.25 7.63
N LEU A 126 1.30 5.18 6.93
CA LEU A 126 2.61 4.53 7.08
C LEU A 126 3.59 5.09 6.04
N TYR A 127 4.83 5.34 6.45
CA TYR A 127 5.87 5.78 5.52
C TYR A 127 7.23 5.15 5.82
N PRO A 128 8.09 4.92 4.82
CA PRO A 128 9.49 4.59 5.04
C PRO A 128 10.21 5.78 5.69
N THR A 129 11.01 5.54 6.72
CA THR A 129 11.77 6.59 7.41
C THR A 129 13.10 6.04 7.93
N TYR A 130 14.14 6.87 7.98
CA TYR A 130 15.41 6.44 8.54
C TYR A 130 15.27 6.18 10.04
N ILE A 131 15.80 5.06 10.53
CA ILE A 131 15.55 4.56 11.90
C ILE A 131 15.77 5.65 12.96
N GLN A 132 16.89 6.37 12.89
CA GLN A 132 17.21 7.40 13.88
C GLN A 132 16.23 8.57 13.84
N TRP A 133 15.74 8.96 12.67
CA TRP A 133 14.92 10.16 12.51
C TRP A 133 13.47 9.89 12.89
N ASN A 134 12.98 8.68 12.63
CA ASN A 134 11.73 8.18 13.23
C ASN A 134 11.78 8.25 14.75
N SER A 135 12.86 7.73 15.35
CA SER A 135 13.05 7.78 16.80
C SER A 135 13.10 9.21 17.33
N ASN A 136 13.77 10.12 16.62
CA ASN A 136 13.87 11.52 17.03
C ASN A 136 12.53 12.25 16.91
N ARG A 137 11.73 11.95 15.87
CA ARG A 137 10.39 12.52 15.68
C ARG A 137 9.46 12.11 16.82
N GLY A 138 9.54 10.87 17.27
CA GLY A 138 8.76 10.39 18.40
C GLY A 138 7.25 10.45 18.16
N SER A 139 6.49 10.90 19.15
CA SER A 139 5.02 10.98 19.08
C SER A 139 4.46 12.39 19.28
N ASP A 140 5.31 13.41 19.22
CA ASP A 140 4.88 14.79 19.41
C ASP A 140 4.12 15.29 18.17
N PRO A 141 3.13 16.19 18.34
CA PRO A 141 2.45 16.81 17.22
C PRO A 141 3.44 17.56 16.32
N PHE A 142 3.19 17.54 15.01
CA PHE A 142 3.91 18.42 14.10
C PHE A 142 3.61 19.89 14.41
N ALA A 143 4.60 20.73 14.19
CA ALA A 143 4.49 22.18 14.32
C ALA A 143 5.25 22.86 13.17
N GLU A 144 4.82 24.07 12.84
CA GLU A 144 5.56 24.93 11.94
C GLU A 144 6.83 25.44 12.62
N ILE A 145 7.93 25.45 11.88
CA ILE A 145 9.20 26.04 12.32
C ILE A 145 9.32 27.39 11.63
N PRO A 146 9.52 28.51 12.36
CA PRO A 146 9.76 29.79 11.72
C PRO A 146 10.98 29.75 10.79
N ASP A 147 10.84 30.26 9.58
CA ASP A 147 11.93 30.29 8.58
C ASP A 147 13.18 31.05 9.04
N SER A 148 13.04 31.96 10.00
CA SER A 148 14.09 32.88 10.46
C SER A 148 14.95 32.33 11.60
N GLN A 149 15.17 31.02 11.66
CA GLN A 149 16.04 30.39 12.67
C GLN A 149 17.52 30.36 12.25
#